data_AF-A0A9W6LCE2-F1
#
_entry.id   AF-A0A9W6LCE2-F1
#
_cell.length_a   1.000
_cell.length_b   1.000
_cell.length_c   1.000
_cell.angle_alpha   90.00
_cell.angle_beta   90.00
_cell.angle_gamma   90.00
#
_symmetry.space_group_name_H-M   'P 1'
#
loop_
_entity.id
_entity.type
_entity.pdbx_description
1 polymer ?
#
loop_
_entity_poly.entity_id
_entity_poly.type
_entity_poly.pdbx_seq_one_letter_code
_entity_poly.pdbx_strand_id
1 'polypeptide(L)' 'MEVATESPTLTIYTVCHSTRSLEEFVGLLRAHGIRQLVDVRTIPRSRHNPQFNHDTMSAYLRNRRIGSPGSDVD' A
#
# COMPACT_ATOMS: atom_id res chain seq x y z
N MET A 1 -33.81 -24.93 6.04
CA MET A 1 -33.10 -23.87 6.80
C MET A 1 -31.96 -23.43 5.90
N GLU A 2 -32.15 -22.32 5.19
CA GLU A 2 -31.16 -21.80 4.25
C GLU A 2 -30.16 -20.96 5.03
N VAL A 3 -28.91 -21.41 5.13
CA VAL A 3 -27.84 -20.62 5.74
C VAL A 3 -27.35 -19.66 4.65
N ALA A 4 -27.81 -18.42 4.70
CA ALA A 4 -27.27 -17.37 3.84
C ALA A 4 -25.80 -17.17 4.20
N THR A 5 -24.89 -17.56 3.31
CA THR A 5 -23.47 -17.25 3.44
C THR A 5 -23.28 -15.78 3.11
N GLU A 6 -23.03 -14.93 4.10
CA GLU A 6 -22.58 -13.55 3.85
C GLU A 6 -21.28 -13.61 3.05
N SER A 7 -21.28 -12.96 1.88
CA SER A 7 -20.05 -12.75 1.13
C SER A 7 -19.17 -11.76 1.90
N PRO A 8 -17.87 -12.02 2.05
CA PRO A 8 -17.01 -11.12 2.79
C PRO A 8 -17.03 -9.73 2.14
N THR A 9 -17.33 -8.71 2.95
CA THR A 9 -17.29 -7.32 2.49
C THR A 9 -15.84 -6.87 2.34
N LEU A 10 -15.48 -6.40 1.15
CA LEU A 10 -14.15 -5.86 0.87
C LEU A 10 -14.11 -4.39 1.29
N THR A 11 -13.29 -4.07 2.29
CA THR A 11 -13.04 -2.69 2.69
C THR A 11 -11.82 -2.12 1.95
N ILE A 12 -12.03 -1.05 1.19
CA ILE A 12 -10.96 -0.34 0.48
C ILE A 12 -10.71 1.00 1.17
N TYR A 13 -9.44 1.28 1.45
CA TYR A 13 -8.99 2.56 1.98
C TYR A 13 -8.22 3.34 0.91
N THR A 14 -8.42 4.65 0.87
CA THR A 14 -7.61 5.55 0.05
C THR A 14 -6.65 6.32 0.95
N VAL A 15 -5.40 6.44 0.54
CA VAL A 15 -4.39 7.19 1.29
C VAL A 15 -3.51 7.98 0.34
N CYS A 16 -3.17 9.21 0.72
CA CYS A 16 -2.16 10.03 0.06
C CYS A 16 -0.98 10.25 1.02
N HIS A 17 0.23 10.34 0.49
CA HIS A 17 1.44 10.48 1.29
C HIS A 17 1.69 11.91 1.81
N SER A 18 1.06 12.95 1.23
CA SER A 18 1.36 14.36 1.57
C SER A 18 2.89 14.62 1.51
N THR A 19 3.42 15.42 2.44
CA THR A 19 4.87 15.66 2.67
C THR A 19 5.46 14.75 3.75
N ARG A 20 4.80 13.64 4.12
CA ARG A 20 5.28 12.73 5.16
C ARG A 20 6.55 12.00 4.71
N SER A 21 7.35 11.60 5.68
CA SER A 21 8.39 10.60 5.47
C SER A 21 7.76 9.22 5.17
N LEU A 22 8.57 8.30 4.62
CA LEU A 22 8.15 6.91 4.41
C LEU A 22 7.82 6.21 5.74
N GLU A 23 8.51 6.56 6.82
CA GLU A 23 8.29 5.96 8.14
C GLU A 23 6.94 6.35 8.71
N GLU A 24 6.59 7.63 8.69
CA GLU A 24 5.28 8.12 9.11
C GLU A 24 4.17 7.52 8.25
N PHE A 25 4.39 7.40 6.94
CA PHE A 25 3.45 6.77 6.02
C PHE A 25 3.20 5.31 6.38
N VAL A 26 4.25 4.52 6.66
CA VAL A 26 4.08 3.13 7.11
C VAL A 26 3.41 3.05 8.48
N GLY A 27 3.73 3.97 9.40
CA GLY A 27 3.05 4.07 10.68
C GLY A 27 1.53 4.21 10.51
N LEU A 28 1.10 5.07 9.60
CA LEU A 28 -0.31 5.24 9.25
C LEU A 28 -0.94 3.95 8.69
N LEU A 29 -0.27 3.28 7.74
CA LEU A 29 -0.77 2.01 7.18
C LEU A 29 -0.98 0.96 8.28
N ARG A 30 -0.01 0.83 9.20
CA ARG A 30 -0.09 -0.12 10.31
C ARG A 30 -1.18 0.24 11.32
N ALA A 31 -1.36 1.51 11.63
CA ALA A 31 -2.41 1.98 12.53
C ALA A 31 -3.82 1.58 12.04
N HIS A 32 -4.00 1.45 10.72
CA HIS A 32 -5.24 0.99 10.10
C HIS A 32 -5.24 -0.49 9.68
N GLY A 33 -4.22 -1.27 10.08
CA GLY A 33 -4.12 -2.70 9.76
C GLY A 33 -3.91 -3.01 8.26
N ILE A 34 -3.45 -2.03 7.48
CA ILE A 34 -3.25 -2.16 6.04
C ILE A 34 -1.98 -2.96 5.78
N ARG A 35 -2.17 -4.10 5.09
CA ARG A 35 -1.09 -5.01 4.68
C ARG A 35 -0.80 -4.96 3.18
N GLN A 36 -1.73 -4.43 2.40
CA GLN A 36 -1.60 -4.31 0.95
C GLN A 36 -1.84 -2.86 0.54
N LEU A 37 -0.94 -2.35 -0.31
CA LEU A 37 -1.03 -1.04 -0.90
C LEU A 37 -0.97 -1.21 -2.42
N VAL A 38 -1.91 -0.61 -3.12
CA VAL A 38 -1.92 -0.58 -4.59
C VAL A 38 -1.64 0.85 -5.01
N ASP A 39 -0.60 1.03 -5.83
CA ASP A 39 -0.29 2.31 -6.44
C ASP A 39 -1.10 2.47 -7.73
N VAL A 40 -2.07 3.38 -7.72
CA VAL A 40 -2.95 3.66 -8.86
C VAL A 40 -2.40 4.73 -9.80
N ARG A 41 -1.19 5.26 -9.53
CA ARG A 41 -0.59 6.33 -10.34
C ARG A 41 -0.08 5.78 -11.66
N THR A 42 -0.46 6.40 -12.78
CA THR A 42 0.08 6.07 -14.12
C THR A 42 1.59 6.27 -14.21
N ILE A 43 2.11 7.32 -13.57
CA ILE A 43 3.54 7.62 -13.49
C ILE A 43 3.92 7.72 -12.00
N PRO A 44 4.31 6.60 -11.37
CA PRO A 44 4.66 6.55 -9.95
C PRO A 44 6.09 7.07 -9.70
N ARG A 45 6.40 8.25 -10.24
CA ARG A 45 7.69 8.94 -10.09
C ARG A 45 7.51 10.43 -9.83
N SER A 46 8.32 10.98 -8.94
CA SER A 46 8.34 12.39 -8.57
C SER A 46 9.77 12.87 -8.31
N ARG A 47 10.08 14.08 -8.79
CA ARG A 47 11.35 14.76 -8.48
C ARG A 47 11.33 15.39 -7.07
N HIS A 48 10.15 15.84 -6.63
CA HIS A 48 9.97 16.46 -5.32
C HIS A 48 9.88 15.44 -4.18
N ASN A 49 9.31 14.27 -4.47
CA ASN A 49 9.07 13.19 -3.51
C ASN A 49 9.70 11.87 -3.97
N PRO A 50 11.04 11.80 -4.19
CA PRO A 50 11.71 10.63 -4.73
C PRO A 50 11.61 9.39 -3.83
N GLN A 51 11.36 9.56 -2.52
CA GLN A 51 11.11 8.49 -1.57
C GLN A 51 9.82 7.70 -1.88
N PHE A 52 8.85 8.32 -2.56
CA PHE A 52 7.61 7.68 -3.00
C PHE A 52 7.65 7.23 -4.47
N ASN A 53 8.83 7.21 -5.10
CA ASN A 53 9.00 6.57 -6.40
C ASN A 53 8.77 5.06 -6.25
N HIS A 54 8.21 4.43 -7.28
CA HIS A 54 7.86 3.01 -7.28
C HIS A 54 8.96 2.12 -6.68
N ASP A 55 10.18 2.19 -7.20
CA ASP A 55 11.26 1.27 -6.81
C ASP A 55 11.69 1.48 -5.36
N THR A 56 11.87 2.74 -4.96
CA THR A 56 12.23 3.13 -3.59
C THR A 56 11.16 2.72 -2.59
N MET A 57 9.90 3.02 -2.89
CA MET A 57 8.76 2.74 -2.01
C MET A 57 8.50 1.24 -1.92
N SER A 58 8.52 0.53 -3.05
CA SER A 58 8.31 -0.92 -3.12
C SER A 58 9.35 -1.67 -2.28
N ALA A 59 10.63 -1.34 -2.44
CA ALA A 59 11.71 -1.92 -1.62
C ALA A 59 11.52 -1.64 -0.13
N TYR A 60 11.16 -0.39 0.23
CA TYR A 60 10.97 0.02 1.62
C TYR A 60 9.77 -0.69 2.29
N LEU A 61 8.68 -0.89 1.55
CA LEU A 61 7.47 -1.57 2.02
C LEU A 61 7.65 -3.09 2.11
N ARG A 62 8.35 -3.70 1.14
CA ARG A 62 8.67 -5.14 1.14
C ARG A 62 9.42 -5.54 2.41
N ASN A 63 10.43 -4.76 2.80
CA ASN A 63 11.18 -4.96 4.04
C ASN A 63 10.32 -4.86 5.31
N ARG A 64 9.11 -4.30 5.20
CA ARG A 64 8.16 -4.10 6.31
C ARG A 64 6.91 -4.98 6.18
N ARG A 65 6.91 -5.93 5.25
CA ARG A 65 5.81 -6.87 4.95
C ARG A 65 4.50 -6.18 4.57
N ILE A 66 4.61 -5.04 3.88
CA ILE A 66 3.48 -4.35 3.26
C ILE A 66 3.65 -4.46 1.74
N GLY A 67 2.66 -5.01 1.05
CA GLY A 67 2.72 -5.27 -0.40
C GLY A 67 2.11 -6.61 -0.78
N SER A 68 1.78 -6.78 -2.06
CA SER A 68 1.18 -8.02 -2.56
C SER A 68 2.18 -9.18 -2.52
N PRO A 69 1.75 -10.40 -2.16
CA PRO A 69 2.49 -11.60 -2.55
C PRO A 69 2.37 -11.74 -4.07
N GLY A 70 3.46 -11.53 -4.83
CA GLY A 70 3.46 -11.82 -6.27
C GLY A 70 4.26 -10.90 -7.19
N SER A 71 4.89 -9.82 -6.73
CA SER A 71 5.83 -9.07 -7.56
C SER A 71 7.25 -9.62 -7.46
N ASP A 72 7.40 -10.89 -7.86
CA ASP A 72 8.66 -11.47 -8.36
C ASP A 72 8.66 -11.51 -9.90
N VAL A 73 7.90 -10.60 -10.54
CA VAL A 73 7.96 -10.35 -11.98
C VAL A 73 8.62 -9.00 -12.19
N ASP A 74 9.95 -9.02 -12.14
CA ASP A 74 10.82 -8.29 -13.05
C ASP A 74 11.82 -9.31 -13.63
#